data_AF-A0A7C9UWU9-F1
#
_entry.id   AF-A0A7C9UWU9-F1
#
_cell.length_a   1.000
_cell.length_b   1.000
_cell.length_c   1.000
_cell.angle_alpha   90.00
_cell.angle_beta   90.00
_cell.angle_gamma   90.00
#
_symmetry.space_group_name_H-M   'P 1'
#
loop_
_entity.id
_entity.type
_entity.pdbx_description
1 polymer ?
#
loop_
_entity_poly.entity_id
_entity_poly.type
_entity_poly.pdbx_seq_one_letter_code
_entity_poly.pdbx_strand_id
1 'polypeptide(L)' 'MTNEQKSEMVWAVRGIPDDVRRAVVERAKTEGRTVGAWVTEALRNALESNALDAQIADLRRRVELLEGLRLRGES' A
#
# COMPACT_ATOMS: atom_id res chain seq x y z
N MET A 1 19.22 4.47 37.31
CA MET A 1 18.10 4.04 36.45
C MET A 1 17.94 5.08 35.36
N THR A 2 18.52 4.85 34.17
CA THR A 2 18.43 5.79 33.04
C THR A 2 17.09 5.59 32.33
N ASN A 3 16.22 6.58 32.46
CA ASN A 3 14.90 6.58 31.85
C ASN A 3 14.99 7.13 30.42
N GLU A 4 15.66 6.39 29.53
CA GLU A 4 15.64 6.68 28.09
C GLU A 4 14.39 6.09 27.45
N GLN A 5 13.23 6.60 27.85
CA GLN A 5 12.03 6.50 27.02
C GLN A 5 12.23 7.47 25.85
N LYS A 6 12.91 7.00 24.79
CA LYS A 6 12.82 7.61 23.46
C LYS A 6 11.33 7.64 23.13
N SER A 7 10.72 8.81 23.31
CA SER A 7 9.40 9.10 22.78
C SER A 7 9.48 8.81 21.29
N GLU A 8 8.91 7.69 20.85
CA GLU A 8 8.79 7.39 19.44
C GLU A 8 8.12 8.61 18.81
N MET A 9 8.86 9.29 17.93
CA MET A 9 8.42 10.55 17.35
C MET A 9 7.13 10.26 16.57
N VAL A 10 5.99 10.64 17.15
CA VAL A 10 4.68 10.39 16.55
C VAL A 10 4.64 11.13 15.21
N TRP A 11 4.71 10.35 14.13
CA TRP A 11 4.67 10.88 12.79
C TRP A 11 3.26 11.37 12.48
N ALA A 12 3.09 12.69 12.36
CA ALA A 12 1.81 13.32 12.06
C ALA A 12 1.74 13.72 10.58
N VAL A 13 0.70 13.24 9.87
CA VAL A 13 0.43 13.62 8.48
C VAL A 13 -0.34 14.94 8.48
N ARG A 14 0.22 15.96 7.81
CA ARG A 14 -0.39 17.30 7.68
C ARG A 14 -1.04 17.48 6.31
N GLY A 15 -1.99 18.40 6.22
CA GLY A 15 -2.60 18.79 4.93
C GLY A 15 -3.62 17.81 4.36
N ILE A 16 -4.10 16.84 5.14
CA ILE A 16 -5.18 15.94 4.70
C ILE A 16 -6.47 16.77 4.53
N PRO A 17 -7.16 16.73 3.38
CA PRO A 17 -8.43 17.41 3.19
C PRO A 17 -9.53 17.00 4.20
N ASP A 18 -10.42 17.92 4.55
CA ASP A 18 -11.42 17.75 5.61
C ASP A 18 -12.48 16.67 5.30
N ASP A 19 -12.86 16.53 4.04
CA ASP A 19 -13.69 15.46 3.52
C ASP A 19 -13.02 14.09 3.69
N VAL A 20 -11.73 13.98 3.36
CA VAL A 20 -10.95 12.75 3.54
C VAL A 20 -10.85 12.38 5.02
N ARG A 21 -10.56 13.35 5.90
CA ARG A 21 -10.51 13.11 7.35
C ARG A 21 -11.85 12.58 7.87
N ARG A 22 -12.97 13.15 7.43
CA ARG A 22 -14.32 12.69 7.82
C ARG A 22 -14.59 11.27 7.34
N ALA A 23 -14.33 10.98 6.07
CA ALA A 23 -14.53 9.66 5.49
C ALA A 23 -13.74 8.59 6.25
N VAL A 24 -12.48 8.86 6.59
CA VAL A 24 -11.64 7.93 7.37
C VAL A 24 -12.20 7.71 8.77
N VAL A 25 -12.61 8.77 9.46
CA VAL A 25 -13.19 8.68 10.82
C VAL A 25 -14.50 7.89 10.81
N GLU A 26 -15.38 8.18 9.87
CA GLU A 26 -16.65 7.47 9.71
C GLU A 26 -16.41 6.00 9.44
N ARG A 27 -15.51 5.68 8.51
CA ARG A 27 -15.23 4.30 8.12
C ARG A 27 -14.62 3.50 9.27
N ALA A 28 -13.64 4.07 9.98
CA ALA A 28 -13.05 3.45 11.16
C ALA A 28 -14.11 3.15 12.24
N LYS A 29 -15.04 4.09 12.46
CA LYS A 29 -16.16 3.90 13.40
C LYS A 29 -17.10 2.78 12.95
N THR A 30 -17.50 2.75 11.69
CA THR A 30 -18.38 1.70 11.15
C THR A 30 -17.77 0.31 11.31
N GLU A 31 -16.45 0.20 11.18
CA GLU A 31 -15.72 -1.06 11.34
C GLU A 31 -15.34 -1.40 12.80
N GLY A 32 -15.69 -0.53 13.76
CA GLY A 32 -15.37 -0.73 15.18
C GLY A 32 -13.87 -0.65 15.50
N ARG A 33 -13.11 0.11 14.72
CA ARG A 33 -11.64 0.23 14.79
C ARG A 33 -11.21 1.65 15.15
N THR A 34 -9.99 1.79 15.67
CA THR A 34 -9.39 3.12 15.82
C THR A 34 -8.96 3.65 14.45
N VAL A 35 -8.95 4.98 14.28
CA VAL A 35 -8.49 5.63 13.04
C VAL A 35 -7.06 5.19 12.69
N GLY A 36 -6.15 5.15 13.67
CA GLY A 36 -4.77 4.73 13.44
C GLY A 36 -4.66 3.30 12.93
N ALA A 37 -5.40 2.36 13.54
CA ALA A 37 -5.40 0.96 13.10
C ALA A 37 -5.97 0.82 11.68
N TRP A 38 -7.08 1.51 11.41
CA TRP A 38 -7.72 1.50 10.10
C TRP A 38 -6.80 2.06 9.00
N VAL A 39 -6.18 3.22 9.23
CA VAL A 39 -5.25 3.85 8.28
C VAL A 39 -4.03 2.98 8.04
N THR A 40 -3.50 2.34 9.10
CA THR A 40 -2.33 1.44 8.97
C THR A 40 -2.64 0.26 8.07
N GLU A 41 -3.78 -0.39 8.26
CA GLU A 41 -4.21 -1.52 7.43
C GLU A 41 -4.49 -1.10 5.99
N ALA A 42 -5.20 0.02 5.80
CA ALA A 42 -5.46 0.58 4.48
C ALA A 42 -4.17 0.89 3.72
N LEU A 43 -3.18 1.49 4.39
CA LEU A 43 -1.89 1.81 3.79
C LEU A 43 -1.09 0.55 3.45
N ARG A 44 -1.08 -0.46 4.33
CA ARG A 44 -0.41 -1.73 4.06
C ARG A 44 -1.00 -2.41 2.82
N ASN A 45 -2.33 -2.49 2.74
CA ASN A 45 -3.04 -3.09 1.60
C ASN A 45 -2.74 -2.33 0.30
N ALA A 46 -2.69 -1.00 0.33
CA ALA A 46 -2.35 -0.20 -0.84
C ALA A 46 -0.91 -0.43 -1.33
N LEU A 47 0.05 -0.54 -0.40
CA LEU A 47 1.44 -0.84 -0.74
C LEU A 47 1.60 -2.26 -1.31
N GLU A 48 0.92 -3.25 -0.74
CA GLU A 48 0.91 -4.62 -1.24
C GLU A 48 0.27 -4.73 -2.63
N SER A 49 -0.86 -4.05 -2.86
CA SER A 49 -1.50 -4.01 -4.18
C SER A 49 -0.58 -3.43 -5.25
N ASN A 50 0.10 -2.31 -4.95
CA ASN A 50 1.05 -1.71 -5.88
C ASN A 50 2.22 -2.66 -6.20
N ALA A 51 2.68 -3.42 -5.20
CA ALA A 51 3.73 -4.41 -5.40
C ALA A 51 3.27 -5.59 -6.28
N LEU A 52 2.02 -6.02 -6.12
CA LEU A 52 1.40 -7.05 -6.96
C LEU A 52 1.24 -6.57 -8.41
N ASP A 53 0.77 -5.34 -8.62
CA ASP A 53 0.61 -4.76 -9.96
C ASP A 53 1.94 -4.68 -10.71
N ALA A 54 3.01 -4.27 -10.01
CA ALA A 54 4.36 -4.26 -10.57
C ALA A 54 4.84 -5.67 -10.98
N GLN A 55 4.57 -6.68 -10.15
CA GLN A 55 4.91 -8.08 -10.47
C GLN A 55 4.12 -8.61 -11.66
N ILE A 56 2.81 -8.29 -11.74
CA ILE A 56 1.97 -8.67 -12.88
C ILE A 56 2.49 -8.04 -14.17
N ALA A 57 2.90 -6.77 -14.12
CA ALA A 57 3.48 -6.09 -15.27
C ALA A 57 4.79 -6.75 -15.76
N ASP A 58 5.68 -7.13 -14.83
CA ASP A 58 6.93 -7.85 -15.18
C ASP A 58 6.64 -9.22 -15.80
N LEU A 59 5.71 -9.99 -15.21
CA LEU A 59 5.33 -11.30 -15.73
C LEU A 59 4.75 -11.21 -17.14
N ARG A 60 3.88 -10.23 -17.40
CA ARG A 60 3.34 -9.98 -18.76
C ARG A 60 4.46 -9.71 -19.76
N ARG A 61 5.42 -8.86 -19.40
CA ARG A 61 6.58 -8.57 -20.26
C ARG A 61 7.42 -9.81 -20.55
N ARG A 62 7.62 -10.69 -19.57
CA ARG A 62 8.35 -11.96 -19.77
C ARG A 62 7.60 -12.90 -20.71
N VAL A 63 6.28 -13.01 -20.57
CA VAL A 63 5.45 -13.81 -21.48
C VAL A 63 5.58 -13.31 -22.92
N GLU A 64 5.43 -12.00 -23.14
CA GLU A 64 5.60 -11.39 -24.47
C GLU A 64 6.99 -11.68 -25.09
N LEU A 65 8.05 -11.60 -24.28
CA LEU A 65 9.41 -11.92 -24.72
C LEU A 65 9.55 -13.40 -25.14
N LEU A 66 8.99 -14.31 -24.34
CA LEU A 66 9.03 -15.75 -24.62
C LEU A 66 8.20 -16.11 -25.86
N GLU A 67 7.02 -15.52 -26.02
CA GLU A 67 6.20 -15.69 -27.22
C GLU A 67 6.92 -15.17 -28.47
N GLY A 68 7.55 -14.00 -28.38
CA GLY A 68 8.35 -13.44 -29.46
C GLY A 68 9.58 -14.30 -29.81
N LEU A 69 10.21 -14.95 -28.83
CA LEU A 69 11.30 -15.90 -29.08
C LEU A 69 10.81 -17.19 -29.73
N ARG A 70 9.66 -17.73 -29.29
CA ARG A 70 9.04 -18.91 -29.90
C ARG A 70 8.77 -18.69 -31.38
N LEU A 71 8.12 -17.57 -31.72
CA LEU A 71 7.78 -17.24 -33.12
C LEU A 71 9.02 -17.10 -34.02
N ARG A 72 10.16 -16.65 -33.46
CA ARG A 72 11.43 -16.55 -34.19
C ARG A 72 12.18 -17.88 -34.33
N GLY A 73 11.93 -18.86 -33.45
CA GLY A 73 12.55 -20.18 -33.51
C GLY A 73 11.81 -21.19 -34.40
N GLU A 74 10.55 -20.88 -34.76
CA GLU A 74 9.71 -21.67 -35.67
C GLU A 74 9.80 -21.20 -37.15
N SER A 75 10.61 -20.18 -37.44
CA SER A 75 10.90 -19.65 -38.80
C SER A 75 12.28 -20.10 -39.28
#